data_AF-A0A4Q3MKC1-F1
#
_entry.id   AF-A0A4Q3MKC1-F1
#
_cell.length_a   1.000
_cell.length_b   1.000
_cell.length_c   1.000
_cell.angle_alpha   90.00
_cell.angle_beta   90.00
_cell.angle_gamma   90.00
#
_symmetry.space_group_name_H-M   'P 1'
#
loop_
_entity.id
_entity.type
_entity.pdbx_description
1 polymer ?
#
loop_
_entity_poly.entity_id
_entity_poly.type
_entity_poly.pdbx_seq_one_letter_code
_entity_poly.pdbx_strand_id
1 'polypeptide(L)'
;MRLGINLRGDLAKLTDEQIASHLDQSIAQREGLASHAGDRANRWIYSGGAAVPFGRGPLHARIFYRLMGFLYGGPLNGRSLGDLYVLDCEIKDVIDELKRRVHLAQRQRLG
;
A
#
# COMPACT_ATOMS: atom_id res chain seq x y z
N MET A 1 17.19 -4.24 -2.40
CA MET A 1 17.51 -3.03 -1.61
C MET A 1 16.41 -2.01 -1.85
N ARG A 2 15.73 -1.54 -0.80
CA ARG A 2 14.59 -0.62 -0.92
C ARG A 2 15.09 0.82 -0.84
N LEU A 3 14.94 1.57 -1.91
CA LEU A 3 15.19 3.01 -1.95
C LEU A 3 13.92 3.72 -1.48
N GLY A 4 13.79 3.94 -0.17
CA GLY A 4 12.71 4.74 0.38
C GLY A 4 12.77 4.84 1.89
N ILE A 5 12.49 6.04 2.43
CA ILE A 5 12.37 6.25 3.87
C ILE A 5 10.96 5.84 4.27
N ASN A 6 10.85 4.83 5.14
CA ASN A 6 9.56 4.45 5.71
C ASN A 6 9.16 5.42 6.82
N LEU A 7 8.20 6.29 6.52
CA LEU A 7 7.65 7.26 7.47
C LEU A 7 6.37 6.74 8.15
N ARG A 8 5.99 5.48 7.92
CA ARG A 8 4.83 4.83 8.54
C ARG A 8 5.11 4.40 9.98
N GLY A 9 5.55 5.36 10.79
CA GLY A 9 5.70 5.16 12.24
C GLY A 9 4.37 4.93 12.95
N ASP A 10 3.24 5.21 12.29
CA ASP A 10 1.90 4.81 12.69
C ASP A 10 1.75 3.28 12.68
N LEU A 11 2.19 2.59 11.63
CA LEU A 11 2.16 1.12 11.55
C LEU A 11 3.06 0.48 12.61
N ALA A 12 4.22 1.08 12.90
CA ALA A 12 5.13 0.57 13.92
C ALA A 12 4.52 0.58 15.35
N LYS A 13 3.50 1.42 15.61
CA LYS A 13 2.82 1.53 16.91
C LYS A 13 1.68 0.52 17.09
N LEU A 14 1.23 -0.13 16.02
CA LEU A 14 0.13 -1.08 16.07
C LEU A 14 0.57 -2.42 16.67
N THR A 15 -0.31 -3.11 17.40
CA THR A 15 -0.07 -4.50 17.81
C THR A 15 -0.12 -5.45 16.62
N ASP A 16 0.33 -6.69 16.78
CA ASP A 16 0.29 -7.68 15.70
C ASP A 16 -1.15 -7.96 15.25
N GLU A 17 -2.11 -8.02 16.18
CA GLU A 17 -3.53 -8.18 15.87
C GLU A 17 -4.08 -6.97 15.12
N GLN A 18 -3.67 -5.75 15.52
CA GLN A 18 -4.10 -4.52 14.85
C GLN A 18 -3.55 -4.42 13.43
N ILE A 19 -2.29 -4.82 13.22
CA ILE A 19 -1.68 -4.87 11.88
C ILE A 19 -2.39 -5.90 11.00
N ALA A 20 -2.68 -7.10 11.54
CA ALA A 20 -3.39 -8.13 10.81
C ALA A 20 -4.80 -7.65 10.40
N SER A 21 -5.55 -7.07 11.35
CA SER A 21 -6.87 -6.50 11.07
C SER A 21 -6.81 -5.36 10.05
N HIS A 22 -5.78 -4.51 10.12
CA HIS A 22 -5.58 -3.43 9.16
C HIS A 22 -5.25 -3.97 7.76
N LEU A 23 -4.48 -5.05 7.66
CA LEU A 23 -4.19 -5.73 6.40
C LEU A 23 -5.47 -6.29 5.79
N ASP A 24 -6.27 -7.03 6.57
CA ASP A 24 -7.51 -7.65 6.11
C ASP A 24 -8.52 -6.59 5.63
N GLN A 25 -8.67 -5.49 6.37
CA GLN A 25 -9.49 -4.36 5.95
C GLN A 25 -8.99 -3.75 4.65
N SER A 26 -7.67 -3.60 4.48
CA SER A 26 -7.09 -3.01 3.28
C SER A 26 -7.27 -3.93 2.06
N ILE A 27 -7.15 -5.25 2.23
CA ILE A 27 -7.40 -6.23 1.18
C ILE A 27 -8.88 -6.24 0.79
N ALA A 28 -9.79 -6.27 1.76
CA ALA A 28 -11.23 -6.22 1.50
C ALA A 28 -11.64 -4.94 0.77
N GLN A 29 -11.08 -3.78 1.18
CA GLN A 29 -11.29 -2.52 0.47
C GLN A 29 -10.75 -2.57 -0.96
N ARG A 30 -9.61 -3.23 -1.18
CA ARG A 30 -9.00 -3.35 -2.51
C ARG A 30 -9.84 -4.22 -3.43
N GLU A 31 -10.37 -5.33 -2.92
CA GLU A 31 -11.28 -6.20 -3.67
C GLU A 31 -12.60 -5.48 -4.01
N GLY A 32 -13.13 -4.74 -3.03
CA GLY A 32 -14.29 -3.86 -3.24
C GLY A 32 -14.03 -2.79 -4.29
N LEU A 33 -12.88 -2.13 -4.26
CA LEU A 33 -12.48 -1.11 -5.24
C LEU A 33 -12.17 -1.72 -6.62
N ALA A 34 -11.51 -2.86 -6.68
CA ALA A 34 -11.14 -3.53 -7.93
C ALA A 34 -12.37 -4.03 -8.69
N SER A 35 -13.44 -4.42 -7.98
CA SER A 35 -14.72 -4.77 -8.60
C SER A 35 -15.46 -3.55 -9.17
N HIS A 36 -15.25 -2.34 -8.62
CA HIS A 36 -15.88 -1.10 -9.07
C HIS A 36 -15.04 -0.31 -10.09
N ALA A 37 -13.72 -0.41 -10.05
CA ALA A 37 -12.78 0.21 -11.00
C ALA A 37 -12.74 -0.53 -12.36
N GLY A 38 -13.82 -1.23 -12.70
CA GLY A 38 -14.02 -2.10 -13.85
C GLY A 38 -14.11 -1.39 -15.21
N ASP A 39 -13.40 -0.28 -15.39
CA ASP A 39 -13.21 0.29 -16.72
C ASP A 39 -12.05 -0.43 -17.42
N ARG A 40 -12.29 -0.97 -18.62
CA ARG A 40 -11.28 -1.74 -19.39
C ARG A 40 -9.95 -0.99 -19.55
N ALA A 41 -10.03 0.33 -19.71
CA ALA A 41 -8.87 1.22 -19.81
C ALA A 41 -8.08 1.28 -18.49
N ASN A 42 -8.78 1.38 -17.36
CA ASN A 42 -8.19 1.42 -16.03
C ASN A 42 -7.48 0.11 -15.68
N ARG A 43 -8.08 -1.03 -16.05
CA ARG A 43 -7.47 -2.35 -15.87
C ARG A 43 -6.18 -2.50 -16.66
N TRP A 44 -6.13 -1.98 -17.90
CA TRP A 44 -4.96 -2.07 -18.77
C TRP A 44 -3.78 -1.23 -18.28
N ILE A 45 -4.05 0.00 -17.81
CA ILE A 45 -3.04 0.89 -17.20
C ILE A 45 -2.44 0.25 -15.94
N TYR A 46 -3.28 -0.38 -15.13
CA TYR A 46 -2.85 -1.02 -13.88
C TYR A 46 -2.14 -2.36 -14.10
N SER A 47 -2.61 -3.19 -15.05
CA SER A 47 -1.99 -4.47 -15.37
C SER A 47 -0.69 -4.33 -16.17
N GLY A 48 -0.53 -3.24 -16.93
CA GLY A 48 0.65 -2.98 -17.76
C GLY A 48 1.87 -2.50 -16.98
N GLY A 49 1.78 -2.30 -15.66
CA GLY A 49 2.88 -1.76 -14.85
C GLY A 49 3.21 -0.28 -15.14
N ALA A 50 2.51 0.34 -16.09
CA ALA A 50 2.68 1.74 -16.49
C ALA A 50 2.11 2.74 -15.48
N ALA A 51 1.26 2.29 -14.55
CA ALA A 51 0.66 3.15 -13.53
C ALA A 51 1.66 3.70 -12.50
N VAL A 52 2.86 3.11 -12.35
CA VAL A 52 3.90 3.66 -11.46
C VAL A 52 5.31 3.29 -11.90
N PRO A 53 5.99 4.12 -12.71
CA PRO A 53 7.38 3.88 -13.12
C PRO A 53 8.37 3.85 -11.93
N PHE A 54 7.98 4.35 -10.76
CA PHE A 54 8.82 4.43 -9.56
C PHE A 54 8.28 3.65 -8.34
N GLY A 55 7.32 2.74 -8.53
CA GLY A 55 6.79 1.91 -7.44
C GLY A 55 5.98 2.71 -6.40
N ARG A 56 6.53 2.93 -5.20
CA ARG A 56 5.89 3.71 -4.10
C ARG A 56 6.44 5.14 -3.96
N GLY A 57 7.41 5.51 -4.80
CA GLY A 57 8.19 6.73 -4.61
C GLY A 57 9.18 6.65 -3.43
N PRO A 58 10.03 7.67 -3.24
CA PRO A 58 11.12 7.66 -2.26
C PRO A 58 10.68 7.88 -0.81
N LEU A 59 9.45 8.35 -0.58
CA LEU A 59 8.90 8.62 0.75
C LEU A 59 7.62 7.82 0.95
N HIS A 60 7.68 6.85 1.85
CA HIS A 60 6.54 6.02 2.16
C HIS A 60 5.70 6.67 3.26
N ALA A 61 4.75 7.50 2.86
CA ALA A 61 3.75 8.06 3.77
C ALA A 61 2.40 8.19 3.07
N ARG A 62 1.32 8.08 3.85
CA ARG A 62 -0.05 8.15 3.35
C ARG A 62 -0.34 9.42 2.55
N ILE A 63 0.21 10.56 2.97
CA ILE A 63 0.03 11.85 2.29
C ILE A 63 0.67 11.83 0.89
N PHE A 64 1.89 11.29 0.76
CA PHE A 64 2.57 11.20 -0.55
C PHE A 64 1.86 10.24 -1.48
N TYR A 65 1.34 9.12 -0.97
CA TYR A 65 0.53 8.21 -1.77
C TYR A 65 -0.75 8.86 -2.27
N ARG A 66 -1.43 9.66 -1.43
CA ARG A 66 -2.64 10.39 -1.84
C ARG A 66 -2.33 11.43 -2.91
N LEU A 67 -1.24 12.18 -2.77
CA LEU A 67 -0.82 13.15 -3.79
C LEU A 67 -0.52 12.46 -5.13
N MET A 68 0.25 11.36 -5.09
CA MET A 68 0.57 10.59 -6.29
C MET A 68 -0.66 9.90 -6.87
N GLY A 69 -1.53 9.33 -6.03
CA GLY A 69 -2.78 8.73 -6.46
C GLY A 69 -3.70 9.74 -7.15
N PHE A 70 -3.76 10.97 -6.64
CA PHE A 70 -4.47 12.07 -7.29
C PHE A 70 -3.88 12.38 -8.67
N LEU A 71 -2.55 12.48 -8.77
CA LEU A 71 -1.86 12.79 -10.03
C LEU A 71 -1.97 11.67 -11.08
N TYR A 72 -1.90 10.41 -10.67
CA TYR A 72 -1.88 9.25 -11.56
C TYR A 72 -3.28 8.72 -11.91
N GLY A 73 -4.26 8.85 -11.01
CA GLY A 73 -5.53 8.16 -11.09
C GLY A 73 -6.77 9.02 -10.86
N GLY A 74 -6.60 10.34 -10.77
CA GLY A 74 -7.70 11.30 -10.61
C GLY A 74 -8.19 11.46 -9.16
N PRO A 75 -9.31 12.17 -8.95
CA PRO A 75 -9.78 12.53 -7.62
C PRO A 75 -10.09 11.31 -6.75
N LEU A 76 -9.54 11.33 -5.53
CA LEU A 76 -9.65 10.28 -4.50
C LEU A 76 -11.06 10.27 -3.88
N ASN A 77 -12.02 9.72 -4.61
CA ASN A 77 -13.44 9.68 -4.22
C ASN A 77 -13.88 8.28 -3.75
N GLY A 78 -12.94 7.39 -3.42
CA GLY A 78 -13.22 6.02 -3.01
C GLY A 78 -13.65 5.09 -4.15
N ARG A 79 -13.39 5.48 -5.40
CA ARG A 79 -13.72 4.71 -6.62
C ARG A 79 -12.70 4.90 -7.75
N SER A 80 -11.62 5.63 -7.49
CA SER A 80 -10.65 6.03 -8.52
C SER A 80 -9.46 5.05 -8.60
N LEU A 81 -8.72 5.13 -9.71
CA LEU A 81 -7.42 4.48 -9.81
C LEU A 81 -6.42 4.99 -8.77
N GLY A 82 -6.57 6.26 -8.36
CA GLY A 82 -5.77 6.86 -7.31
C GLY A 82 -6.00 6.21 -5.96
N ASP A 83 -7.25 5.85 -5.66
CA ASP A 83 -7.61 5.13 -4.43
C ASP A 83 -7.01 3.73 -4.42
N LEU A 84 -7.06 3.02 -5.56
CA LEU A 84 -6.40 1.72 -5.73
C LEU A 84 -4.88 1.83 -5.55
N TYR A 85 -4.25 2.84 -6.14
CA TYR A 85 -2.82 3.08 -5.99
C TYR A 85 -2.42 3.33 -4.53
N VAL A 86 -3.16 4.20 -3.83
CA VAL A 86 -2.94 4.50 -2.41
C VAL A 86 -3.02 3.21 -1.61
N LEU A 87 -4.11 2.47 -1.77
CA LEU A 87 -4.37 1.26 -1.03
C LEU A 87 -3.32 0.17 -1.31
N ASP A 88 -2.90 0.05 -2.57
CA ASP A 88 -1.82 -0.86 -2.96
C ASP A 88 -0.48 -0.49 -2.35
N CYS A 89 -0.18 0.80 -2.15
CA CYS A 89 1.00 1.24 -1.40
C CYS A 89 0.85 0.96 0.09
N GLU A 90 -0.36 1.12 0.63
CA GLU A 90 -0.64 0.89 2.04
C GLU A 90 -0.49 -0.58 2.44
N ILE A 91 -1.13 -1.50 1.72
CA ILE A 91 -1.01 -2.96 1.92
C ILE A 91 0.45 -3.39 1.91
N LYS A 92 1.16 -2.85 0.94
CA LYS A 92 2.57 -3.08 0.70
C LYS A 92 3.45 -2.63 1.87
N ASP A 93 3.17 -1.49 2.51
CA ASP A 93 3.87 -1.06 3.73
C ASP A 93 3.52 -1.94 4.93
N VAL A 94 2.28 -2.39 5.04
CA VAL A 94 1.81 -3.30 6.11
C VAL A 94 2.54 -4.65 6.03
N ILE A 95 2.65 -5.22 4.83
CA ILE A 95 3.43 -6.46 4.58
C ILE A 95 4.90 -6.27 4.99
N ASP A 96 5.45 -5.08 4.78
CA ASP A 96 6.85 -4.82 5.10
C ASP A 96 7.10 -4.73 6.59
N GLU A 97 6.16 -4.13 7.30
CA GLU A 97 6.19 -4.09 8.75
C GLU A 97 6.04 -5.50 9.34
N LEU A 98 5.15 -6.34 8.80
CA LEU A 98 5.06 -7.75 9.18
C LEU A 98 6.37 -8.50 8.93
N LYS A 99 6.99 -8.33 7.76
CA LYS A 99 8.29 -8.93 7.44
C LYS A 99 9.39 -8.44 8.39
N ARG A 100 9.40 -7.15 8.75
CA ARG A 100 10.33 -6.57 9.72
C ARG A 100 10.17 -7.22 11.09
N ARG A 101 8.93 -7.40 11.56
CA ARG A 101 8.62 -8.05 12.84
C ARG A 101 9.05 -9.51 12.86
N VAL A 102 8.74 -10.27 11.81
CA VAL A 102 9.18 -11.66 11.66
C VAL A 102 10.71 -11.76 11.71
N HIS A 103 11.40 -10.88 10.98
CA HIS A 103 12.87 -10.87 10.98
C HIS A 103 13.46 -10.53 12.36
N LEU A 104 12.86 -9.60 13.10
CA LEU A 104 13.27 -9.29 14.47
C LEU A 104 13.01 -10.44 15.45
N ALA A 105 11.84 -11.07 15.37
CA ALA A 105 11.51 -12.24 16.19
C ALA A 105 12.44 -13.43 15.90
N GLN A 106 12.79 -13.66 14.64
CA GLN A 106 13.79 -14.66 14.26
C GLN A 106 15.18 -14.35 14.84
N ARG A 107 15.61 -13.09 14.79
CA ARG A 107 16.87 -12.66 15.42
C ARG A 107 16.87 -12.85 16.93
N GLN A 108 15.77 -12.56 17.60
CA GLN A 108 15.64 -12.74 19.06
C GLN A 108 15.58 -14.21 19.49
N ARG A 109 15.11 -15.12 18.63
CA ARG A 109 15.10 -16.57 18.91
C ARG A 109 16.45 -17.26 18.67
N LEU A 110 17.37 -16.59 17.98
CA LEU A 110 18.69 -17.13 17.60
C LEU A 110 19.84 -16.55 18.43
N GLY A 111 19.57 -15.64 19.37
CA GLY A 111 20.53 -15.10 20.34
C GLY A 111 20.21 -15.62 21.74
#